data_AF-A0A0F8YBA0-F1
#
_entry.id   AF-A0A0F8YBA0-F1
#
_cell.length_a   1.000
_cell.length_b   1.000
_cell.length_c   1.000
_cell.angle_alpha   90.00
_cell.angle_beta   90.00
_cell.angle_gamma   90.00
#
_symmetry.space_group_name_H-M   'P 1'
#
loop_
_entity.id
_entity.type
_entity.pdbx_description
1 polymer ?
#
loop_
_entity_poly.entity_id
_entity_poly.type
_entity_poly.pdbx_seq_one_letter_code
_entity_poly.pdbx_strand_id
1 'polypeptide(L)'
;MIMVSVNVGKDAAGKQLEPIVGLLLDTHLMPMQGAPNVTMGPDKKLVQTSGQMGLQGFGVVATDKGFIVGPLASMTPIMNPDGEPPEAEADSLEKISS
;
A
#
# COMPACT_ATOMS: atom_id res chain seq x y z
N MET A 1 16.52 -12.06 0.32
CA MET A 1 15.82 -11.02 -0.45
C MET A 1 14.51 -11.60 -0.94
N ILE A 2 13.45 -10.80 -0.96
CA ILE A 2 12.08 -11.24 -1.28
C ILE A 2 11.67 -10.57 -2.58
N MET A 3 11.06 -11.34 -3.50
CA MET A 3 10.46 -10.77 -4.70
C MET A 3 9.10 -10.19 -4.33
N VAL A 4 8.79 -8.99 -4.81
CA VAL A 4 7.54 -8.28 -4.52
C VAL A 4 6.93 -7.75 -5.79
N SER A 5 5.59 -7.75 -5.86
CA SER A 5 4.85 -6.95 -6.83
C SER A 5 4.48 -5.60 -6.21
N VAL A 6 4.66 -4.52 -6.96
CA VAL A 6 4.38 -3.16 -6.52
C VAL A 6 3.16 -2.65 -7.29
N ASN A 7 2.11 -2.29 -6.56
CA ASN A 7 0.94 -1.67 -7.15
C ASN A 7 1.22 -0.18 -7.43
N VAL A 8 1.26 0.19 -8.72
CA VAL A 8 1.55 1.57 -9.17
C VAL A 8 0.27 2.40 -9.43
N GLY A 9 -0.89 1.88 -9.05
CA GLY A 9 -2.16 2.60 -9.09
C GLY A 9 -2.85 2.56 -10.45
N LYS A 10 -3.53 3.65 -10.80
CA LYS A 10 -4.35 3.77 -12.01
C LYS A 10 -3.78 4.80 -12.97
N ASP A 11 -4.00 4.60 -14.26
CA ASP A 11 -3.69 5.58 -15.29
C ASP A 11 -4.67 6.76 -15.29
N ALA A 12 -4.43 7.75 -16.17
CA ALA A 12 -5.29 8.93 -16.30
C ALA A 12 -6.73 8.59 -16.75
N ALA A 13 -6.96 7.41 -17.31
CA ALA A 13 -8.28 6.89 -17.69
C ALA A 13 -8.93 6.05 -16.57
N GLY A 14 -8.27 5.91 -15.41
CA GLY A 14 -8.76 5.15 -14.27
C GLY A 14 -8.56 3.64 -14.39
N LYS A 15 -7.83 3.15 -15.41
CA LYS A 15 -7.50 1.74 -15.57
C LYS A 15 -6.36 1.37 -14.62
N GLN A 16 -6.48 0.24 -13.92
CA GLN A 16 -5.39 -0.31 -13.10
C GLN A 16 -4.17 -0.57 -13.99
N LEU A 17 -3.03 0.01 -13.61
CA LEU A 17 -1.76 -0.27 -14.24
C LEU A 17 -1.27 -1.65 -13.79
N GLU A 18 -0.52 -2.32 -14.67
CA GLU A 18 0.08 -3.60 -14.35
C GLU A 18 1.06 -3.47 -13.18
N PRO A 19 1.00 -4.37 -12.18
CA PRO A 19 1.94 -4.36 -11.06
C PRO A 19 3.38 -4.57 -11.55
N ILE A 20 4.32 -3.81 -10.98
CA ILE A 20 5.74 -3.97 -11.31
C ILE A 20 6.36 -4.99 -10.37
N VAL A 21 7.00 -6.03 -10.91
CA VAL A 21 7.69 -7.04 -10.11
C VAL A 21 9.16 -6.66 -9.95
N GLY A 22 9.69 -6.83 -8.74
CA GLY A 22 11.10 -6.58 -8.46
C GLY A 22 11.57 -7.20 -7.16
N LEU A 23 12.85 -6.98 -6.83
CA LEU A 23 13.50 -7.51 -5.64
C LEU A 23 13.50 -6.46 -4.54
N LEU A 24 12.89 -6.77 -3.39
CA LEU A 24 12.97 -5.91 -2.20
C LEU A 24 14.38 -5.97 -1.62
N LEU A 25 15.10 -4.86 -1.71
CA LEU A 25 16.49 -4.73 -1.28
C LEU A 25 16.61 -4.22 0.15
N ASP A 26 15.75 -3.27 0.51
CA ASP A 26 15.86 -2.53 1.76
C ASP A 26 14.50 -2.06 2.25
N THR A 27 14.38 -1.83 3.56
CA THR A 27 13.18 -1.35 4.23
C THR A 27 13.51 -0.35 5.31
N HIS A 28 12.79 0.77 5.37
CA HIS A 28 13.02 1.84 6.35
C HIS A 28 11.70 2.29 6.97
N LEU A 29 11.73 2.63 8.25
CA LEU A 29 10.57 3.24 8.95
C LEU A 29 10.72 4.75 8.92
N MET A 30 9.73 5.43 8.34
CA MET A 30 9.66 6.89 8.33
C MET A 30 8.52 7.39 9.21
N PRO A 31 8.74 8.45 10.00
CA PRO A 31 7.65 9.11 10.70
C PRO A 31 6.75 9.80 9.67
N MET A 32 5.46 9.49 9.70
CA MET A 32 4.47 10.13 8.85
C MET A 32 3.30 10.66 9.68
N GLN A 33 2.83 11.83 9.29
CA GLN A 33 1.61 12.38 9.83
C GLN A 33 0.43 11.61 9.24
N GLY A 34 -0.36 10.96 10.11
CA GLY A 34 -1.58 10.29 9.69
C GLY A 34 -2.60 11.26 9.08
N ALA A 35 -3.65 10.71 8.48
CA ALA A 35 -4.76 11.51 8.00
C ALA A 35 -5.40 12.28 9.18
N PRO A 36 -5.87 13.51 8.96
CA PRO A 36 -6.64 14.23 9.98
C PRO A 36 -7.88 13.44 10.37
N ASN A 37 -8.21 13.47 11.66
CA ASN A 37 -9.37 12.78 12.19
C ASN A 37 -10.40 13.80 12.69
N VAL A 38 -11.69 13.48 12.54
CA VAL A 38 -12.79 14.33 13.01
C VAL A 38 -13.32 13.76 14.31
N THR A 39 -13.31 14.56 15.37
CA THR A 39 -13.83 14.18 16.69
C THR A 39 -14.85 15.19 17.18
N MET A 40 -15.66 14.78 18.17
CA MET A 40 -16.63 15.68 18.82
C MET A 40 -15.93 16.50 19.90
N GLY A 41 -15.95 17.82 19.76
CA GLY A 41 -15.41 18.76 20.74
C GLY A 41 -16.29 18.91 21.97
N PRO A 42 -15.79 19.58 23.03
CA PRO A 42 -16.52 19.80 24.29
C PRO A 42 -17.82 20.59 24.11
N ASP A 43 -17.91 21.40 23.06
CA ASP A 43 -19.05 22.24 22.69
C ASP A 43 -20.01 21.55 21.71
N LYS A 44 -19.89 20.23 21.53
CA LYS A 44 -20.68 19.43 20.57
C LYS A 44 -20.51 19.86 19.10
N LYS A 45 -19.37 20.46 18.76
CA LYS A 45 -18.99 20.72 17.36
C LYS A 45 -18.03 19.66 16.85
N LEU A 46 -18.10 19.38 15.56
CA LEU A 46 -17.09 18.58 14.87
C LEU A 46 -15.80 19.40 14.79
N VAL A 47 -14.71 18.87 15.33
CA VAL A 47 -13.38 19.47 15.27
C VAL A 47 -12.47 18.54 14.48
N GLN A 48 -11.74 19.09 13.53
CA GLN A 48 -10.69 18.37 12.83
C GLN A 48 -9.41 18.43 13.65
N THR A 49 -8.94 17.27 14.08
CA THR A 49 -7.66 17.11 14.78
C THR A 49 -6.58 16.74 13.78
N SER A 50 -5.35 17.23 14.03
CA SER A 50 -4.18 16.79 13.27
C SER A 50 -4.03 15.28 13.42
N GLY A 51 -3.74 14.60 12.31
CA GLY A 51 -3.52 13.16 12.35
C GLY A 51 -2.37 12.79 13.28
N GLN A 52 -2.54 11.67 13.98
CA GLN A 52 -1.53 11.15 14.89
C GLN A 52 -0.24 10.84 14.10
N MET A 53 0.91 11.19 14.68
CA MET A 53 2.20 10.77 14.13
C MET A 53 2.31 9.25 14.24
N GLY A 54 2.49 8.60 13.09
CA GLY A 54 2.69 7.16 12.98
C GLY A 54 4.05 6.83 12.35
N LEU A 55 4.44 5.57 12.39
CA LEU A 55 5.55 5.06 11.60
C LEU A 55 4.98 4.35 10.37
N GLN A 56 5.47 4.71 9.19
CA GLN A 56 5.15 4.03 7.95
C GLN A 56 6.41 3.38 7.38
N GLY A 57 6.33 2.10 7.07
CA GLY A 57 7.41 1.37 6.40
C GLY A 57 7.47 1.70 4.92
N PHE A 58 8.67 1.92 4.43
CA PHE A 58 9.00 2.09 3.01
C PHE A 58 9.95 1.00 2.58
N GLY A 59 9.78 0.52 1.35
CA GLY A 59 10.69 -0.42 0.71
C GLY A 59 11.43 0.22 -0.46
N VAL A 60 12.62 -0.30 -0.75
CA VAL A 60 13.36 -0.05 -1.99
C VAL A 60 13.33 -1.34 -2.81
N VAL A 61 12.70 -1.29 -3.97
CA VAL A 61 12.54 -2.42 -4.89
C VAL A 61 13.38 -2.19 -6.13
N ALA A 62 14.31 -3.10 -6.41
CA ALA A 62 15.06 -3.11 -7.66
C ALA A 62 14.26 -3.80 -8.77
N THR A 63 14.20 -3.16 -9.93
CA THR A 63 13.53 -3.64 -11.15
C THR A 63 14.52 -3.62 -12.32
N ASP A 64 14.07 -4.12 -13.47
CA ASP A 64 14.82 -4.05 -14.74
C ASP A 64 15.12 -2.60 -15.19
N LYS A 65 14.27 -1.65 -14.80
CA LYS A 65 14.30 -0.24 -15.21
C LYS A 65 14.90 0.69 -14.15
N GLY A 66 15.27 0.19 -12.97
CA GLY A 66 15.88 0.98 -11.90
C GLY A 66 15.36 0.61 -10.51
N PHE A 67 15.01 1.62 -9.71
CA PHE A 67 14.55 1.44 -8.33
C PHE A 67 13.21 2.12 -8.09
N ILE A 68 12.32 1.43 -7.39
CA ILE A 68 11.05 1.96 -6.90
C ILE A 68 11.15 2.12 -5.38
N VAL A 69 10.83 3.32 -4.89
CA VAL A 69 10.72 3.60 -3.46
C VAL A 69 9.26 3.89 -3.16
N GLY A 70 8.67 3.17 -2.21
CA GLY A 70 7.27 3.34 -1.88
C GLY A 70 6.89 2.70 -0.55
N PRO A 71 5.66 2.94 -0.06
CA PRO A 71 5.16 2.32 1.16
C PRO A 71 5.18 0.79 1.05
N LEU A 72 5.56 0.10 2.13
CA LEU A 72 5.47 -1.37 2.17
C LEU A 72 4.03 -1.88 1.97
N ALA A 73 3.03 -1.07 2.33
CA ALA A 73 1.62 -1.40 2.12
C ALA A 73 1.21 -1.51 0.64
N SER A 74 2.00 -0.95 -0.30
CA SER A 74 1.77 -1.11 -1.74
C SER A 74 2.58 -2.25 -2.35
N MET A 75 3.28 -3.04 -1.54
CA MET A 75 4.15 -4.13 -1.96
C MET A 75 3.59 -5.47 -1.49
N THR A 76 3.38 -6.39 -2.41
CA THR A 76 2.88 -7.74 -2.11
C THR A 76 4.00 -8.76 -2.31
N PRO A 77 4.39 -9.52 -1.28
CA PRO A 77 5.38 -10.59 -1.42
C PRO A 77 4.94 -11.68 -2.39
N ILE A 78 5.83 -12.10 -3.27
CA ILE A 78 5.65 -13.24 -4.16
C ILE A 78 6.35 -14.44 -3.50
N MET A 79 5.55 -15.35 -2.93
CA MET A 79 6.06 -16.52 -2.21
C MET A 79 6.56 -17.63 -3.13
N ASN A 80 6.01 -17.72 -4.34
CA ASN A 80 6.43 -18.63 -5.41
C ASN A 80 6.84 -17.82 -6.64
N PRO A 81 8.14 -17.49 -6.82
CA PRO A 81 8.60 -16.68 -7.95
C PRO A 81 8.41 -17.37 -9.30
N ASP A 82 8.28 -18.71 -9.32
CA ASP A 82 8.02 -19.52 -10.52
C ASP A 82 6.53 -19.82 -10.75
N GLY A 83 5.64 -19.36 -9.87
CA GLY A 83 4.19 -19.54 -9.96
C GLY A 83 3.51 -18.30 -10.53
N GLU A 84 2.39 -18.49 -11.24
CA GLU A 84 1.56 -17.38 -11.75
C GLU A 84 1.29 -16.33 -10.66
N PRO A 85 1.28 -15.03 -11.03
CA PRO A 85 0.97 -13.96 -10.09
C PRO A 85 -0.40 -14.24 -9.47
N PRO A 86 -0.55 -14.09 -8.14
CA PRO A 86 -1.84 -14.32 -7.50
C PRO A 86 -2.86 -13.37 -8.14
N GLU A 87 -3.85 -13.93 -8.81
CA GLU A 87 -5.04 -13.19 -9.23
C GLU A 87 -5.59 -12.50 -7.98
N ALA A 88 -5.70 -11.17 -8.05
CA ALA A 88 -6.15 -10.36 -6.93
C ALA A 88 -7.49 -10.93 -6.43
N GLU A 89 -7.53 -11.38 -5.17
CA GLU A 89 -8.73 -11.89 -4.52
C GLU A 89 -9.81 -10.79 -4.50
N ALA A 90 -10.67 -10.79 -5.52
CA ALA A 90 -11.84 -9.94 -5.62
C ALA A 90 -13.10 -10.60 -5.02
N ASP A 91 -12.97 -11.73 -4.32
CA ASP A 91 -14.11 -12.61 -4.01
C ASP A 91 -14.49 -12.75 -2.53
N SER A 92 -13.98 -11.89 -1.63
CA SER A 92 -14.30 -11.99 -0.19
C SER A 92 -15.46 -11.11 0.30
N LEU A 93 -16.22 -10.44 -0.57
CA LEU A 93 -17.32 -9.52 -0.16
C LEU A 93 -18.75 -10.08 -0.27
N GLU A 94 -18.99 -11.27 -0.84
CA GLU A 94 -20.37 -11.79 -0.99
C GLU A 94 -20.92 -12.58 0.22
N LYS A 95 -20.13 -12.85 1.26
CA LYS A 95 -20.58 -13.71 2.39
C LYS A 95 -21.13 -13.02 3.64
N ILE A 96 -21.43 -11.72 3.58
CA ILE A 96 -22.01 -10.97 4.72
C ILE A 96 -23.47 -10.54 4.51
N SER A 97 -24.21 -11.21 3.62
CA SER A 97 -25.66 -11.09 3.51
C SER A 97 -26.31 -12.47 3.52
N SER A 98 -26.41 -13.08 4.70
CA SER A 98 -27.41 -14.11 5.01
C SER A 98 -28.27 -13.63 6.17
#